data_AF-A0A950RAK9-F1
#
_entry.id   AF-A0A950RAK9-F1
#
_cell.length_a   1.000
_cell.length_b   1.000
_cell.length_c   1.000
_cell.angle_alpha   90.00
_cell.angle_beta   90.00
_cell.angle_gamma   90.00
#
_symmetry.space_group_name_H-M   'P 1'
#
loop_
_entity.id
_entity.type
_entity.pdbx_description
1 polymer ?
#
loop_
_entity_poly.entity_id
_entity_poly.type
_entity_poly.pdbx_seq_one_letter_code
_entity_poly.pdbx_strand_id
1 'polypeptide(L)'
;MTSRRSFVPYLQAAPLALVLLVFFVAPIALVLIVSFFRYQMLVGLTPDFTFDNYVDVLENPTTWRLYLSTVKFTLIVLALTFVIGFWVAYFLVFHVRNLITSIGLFLVCTVPFWTSNIIRMISWRPILGKEGLVNDALLGTGVVGHPVT
;
A
#
# COMPACT_ATOMS: atom_id res chain seq x y z
N MET A 1 -31.76 28.41 -25.41
CA MET A 1 -31.93 27.33 -24.42
C MET A 1 -32.36 26.04 -25.13
N THR A 2 -31.42 25.26 -25.64
CA THR A 2 -31.67 23.88 -26.08
C THR A 2 -30.34 23.14 -26.05
N SER A 3 -30.03 22.56 -24.90
CA SER A 3 -28.89 21.66 -24.74
C SER A 3 -29.16 20.41 -25.58
N ARG A 4 -28.73 20.42 -26.85
CA ARG A 4 -28.59 19.20 -27.64
C ARG A 4 -27.51 18.38 -26.95
N ARG A 5 -27.91 17.36 -26.19
CA ARG A 5 -26.99 16.34 -25.66
C ARG A 5 -26.29 15.72 -26.87
N SER A 6 -25.09 16.20 -27.16
CA SER A 6 -24.25 15.63 -28.22
C SER A 6 -23.91 14.20 -27.81
N PHE A 7 -24.16 13.22 -28.69
CA PHE A 7 -23.82 11.81 -28.46
C PHE A 7 -22.33 11.54 -28.71
N VAL A 8 -21.63 12.47 -29.36
CA VAL A 8 -20.21 12.40 -29.74
C VAL A 8 -19.26 12.23 -28.53
N PRO A 9 -19.45 12.92 -27.38
CA PRO A 9 -18.60 12.74 -26.20
C PRO A 9 -18.73 11.35 -25.59
N TYR A 10 -19.92 10.73 -25.62
CA TYR A 10 -20.12 9.37 -25.11
C TYR A 10 -19.45 8.33 -26.02
N LEU A 11 -19.48 8.54 -27.33
CA LEU A 11 -18.80 7.66 -28.29
C LEU A 11 -17.27 7.77 -28.19
N GLN A 12 -16.74 8.96 -27.87
CA GLN A 12 -15.31 9.17 -27.59
C GLN A 12 -14.86 8.51 -26.27
N ALA A 13 -15.73 8.50 -25.26
CA ALA A 13 -15.46 7.82 -23.99
C ALA A 13 -15.69 6.31 -24.05
N ALA A 14 -16.48 5.81 -25.01
CA ALA A 14 -16.84 4.40 -25.16
C ALA A 14 -15.66 3.41 -25.18
N PRO A 15 -14.55 3.64 -25.94
CA PRO A 15 -13.43 2.69 -25.95
C PRO A 15 -12.75 2.57 -24.58
N LEU A 16 -12.53 3.68 -23.87
CA LEU A 16 -11.96 3.67 -22.53
C LEU A 16 -12.92 3.00 -21.53
N ALA A 17 -14.21 3.34 -21.61
CA ALA A 17 -15.24 2.77 -20.74
C ALA A 17 -15.37 1.25 -20.93
N LEU A 18 -15.28 0.76 -22.18
CA LEU A 18 -15.30 -0.66 -22.49
C LEU A 18 -14.09 -1.38 -21.91
N VAL A 19 -12.88 -0.81 -22.05
CA VAL A 19 -11.66 -1.37 -21.44
C VAL A 19 -11.79 -1.44 -19.92
N LEU A 20 -12.25 -0.37 -19.26
CA LEU A 20 -12.47 -0.37 -17.81
C LEU A 20 -13.53 -1.42 -17.41
N LEU A 21 -14.62 -1.52 -18.15
CA LEU A 21 -15.68 -2.50 -17.84
C LEU A 21 -15.13 -3.93 -17.94
N VAL A 22 -14.44 -4.27 -19.03
CA VAL A 22 -13.93 -5.63 -19.25
C VAL A 22 -12.79 -5.99 -18.29
N PHE A 23 -11.83 -5.08 -18.08
CA PHE A 23 -10.62 -5.42 -17.33
C PHE A 23 -10.67 -5.05 -15.85
N PHE A 24 -11.63 -4.24 -15.40
CA PHE A 24 -11.80 -3.89 -14.00
C PHE A 24 -13.10 -4.45 -13.42
N VAL A 25 -14.24 -4.23 -14.09
CA VAL A 25 -15.54 -4.68 -13.56
C VAL A 25 -15.69 -6.19 -13.65
N ALA A 26 -15.29 -6.82 -14.76
CA ALA A 26 -15.40 -8.28 -14.91
C ALA A 26 -14.61 -9.07 -13.84
N PRO A 27 -13.32 -8.79 -13.54
CA PRO A 27 -12.63 -9.52 -12.48
C PRO A 27 -13.22 -9.26 -11.09
N ILE A 28 -13.72 -8.05 -10.81
CA ILE A 28 -14.41 -7.78 -9.54
C ILE A 28 -15.69 -8.61 -9.43
N ALA A 29 -16.50 -8.67 -10.51
CA ALA A 29 -17.69 -9.49 -10.55
C ALA A 29 -17.35 -10.99 -10.36
N LEU A 30 -16.27 -11.47 -10.96
CA LEU A 30 -15.78 -12.83 -10.77
C LEU A 30 -15.41 -13.09 -9.31
N VAL A 31 -14.66 -12.18 -8.67
CA VAL A 31 -14.31 -12.30 -7.24
C VAL A 31 -15.57 -12.34 -6.37
N LEU A 32 -16.57 -11.52 -6.68
CA LEU A 32 -17.85 -11.54 -5.96
C LEU A 32 -18.57 -12.87 -6.12
N ILE A 33 -18.68 -13.40 -7.34
CA ILE A 33 -19.31 -14.70 -7.59
C ILE A 33 -18.57 -15.82 -6.85
N VAL A 34 -17.23 -15.85 -6.97
CA VAL A 34 -16.38 -16.86 -6.31
C VAL A 34 -16.41 -16.72 -4.79
N SER A 35 -16.66 -15.53 -4.25
CA SER A 35 -16.81 -15.32 -2.80
C SER A 35 -17.98 -16.08 -2.20
N PHE A 36 -19.02 -16.37 -2.98
CA PHE A 36 -20.15 -17.20 -2.55
C PHE A 36 -19.90 -18.70 -2.69
N PHE A 37 -18.88 -19.10 -3.46
CA PHE A 37 -18.56 -20.51 -3.68
C PHE A 37 -17.98 -21.13 -2.42
N ARG A 38 -18.45 -22.33 -2.09
CA ARG A 38 -17.94 -23.04 -0.91
C ARG A 38 -16.52 -23.52 -1.18
N TYR A 39 -15.58 -23.14 -0.31
CA TYR A 39 -14.22 -23.64 -0.35
C TYR A 39 -14.11 -24.93 0.45
N GLN A 40 -13.74 -26.03 -0.23
CA GLN A 40 -13.50 -27.31 0.41
C GLN A 40 -12.03 -27.69 0.27
N MET A 41 -11.36 -27.96 1.38
CA MET A 41 -9.91 -28.23 1.40
C MET A 41 -9.49 -29.40 0.49
N LEU A 42 -10.35 -30.41 0.29
CA LEU A 42 -10.05 -31.59 -0.52
C LEU A 42 -10.51 -31.51 -1.99
N VAL A 43 -11.56 -30.74 -2.29
CA VAL A 43 -12.21 -30.73 -3.63
C VAL A 43 -11.99 -29.39 -4.34
N GLY A 44 -11.54 -28.36 -3.62
CA GLY A 44 -11.35 -27.01 -4.14
C GLY A 44 -12.63 -26.19 -4.09
N LEU A 45 -12.78 -25.28 -5.07
CA LEU A 45 -13.94 -24.41 -5.19
C LEU A 45 -15.11 -25.17 -5.81
N THR A 46 -16.13 -25.45 -5.02
CA THR A 46 -17.38 -26.03 -5.52
C THR A 46 -18.39 -24.91 -5.78
N PRO A 47 -19.04 -24.87 -6.97
CA PRO A 47 -20.13 -23.94 -7.23
C PRO A 47 -21.30 -24.25 -6.31
N ASP A 48 -21.37 -23.52 -5.21
CA ASP A 48 -22.44 -23.55 -4.22
C ASP A 48 -22.70 -22.11 -3.81
N PHE A 49 -23.92 -21.78 -3.39
CA PHE A 49 -24.24 -20.42 -2.94
C PHE A 49 -24.34 -20.42 -1.42
N THR A 50 -23.24 -20.09 -0.76
CA THR A 50 -23.17 -20.07 0.71
C THR A 50 -22.60 -18.76 1.26
N PHE A 51 -23.03 -18.42 2.48
CA PHE A 51 -22.50 -17.32 3.27
C PHE A 51 -21.47 -17.78 4.32
N ASP A 52 -21.16 -19.08 4.40
CA ASP A 52 -20.25 -19.64 5.40
C ASP A 52 -18.87 -18.97 5.37
N ASN A 53 -18.34 -18.68 4.18
CA ASN A 53 -17.05 -17.98 4.02
C ASN A 53 -17.02 -16.63 4.75
N TYR A 54 -18.15 -15.91 4.80
CA TYR A 54 -18.24 -14.63 5.50
C TYR A 54 -18.34 -14.83 7.01
N VAL A 55 -19.08 -15.83 7.47
CA VAL A 55 -19.18 -16.19 8.89
C VAL A 55 -17.81 -16.61 9.42
N ASP A 56 -17.09 -17.47 8.70
CA ASP A 56 -15.74 -17.92 9.06
C ASP A 56 -14.76 -16.76 9.20
N VAL A 57 -14.83 -15.76 8.31
CA VAL A 57 -14.00 -14.55 8.38
C VAL A 57 -14.34 -13.69 9.60
N LEU A 58 -15.63 -13.57 9.92
CA LEU A 58 -16.12 -12.75 11.04
C LEU A 58 -15.90 -13.41 12.40
N GLU A 59 -15.96 -14.73 12.49
CA GLU A 59 -15.76 -15.46 13.74
C GLU A 59 -14.29 -15.71 14.05
N ASN A 60 -13.41 -15.71 13.04
CA ASN A 60 -11.99 -16.03 13.24
C ASN A 60 -11.24 -14.88 13.96
N PRO A 61 -10.77 -15.08 15.20
CA PRO A 61 -10.08 -14.05 15.97
C PRO A 61 -8.72 -13.68 15.39
N THR A 62 -8.08 -14.58 14.64
CA THR A 62 -6.79 -14.33 13.98
C THR A 62 -6.95 -13.30 12.87
N THR A 63 -8.03 -13.42 12.10
CA THR A 63 -8.39 -12.49 11.02
C THR A 63 -8.56 -11.07 11.57
N TRP A 64 -9.33 -10.92 12.67
CA TRP A 64 -9.49 -9.63 13.34
C TRP A 64 -8.19 -9.04 13.88
N ARG A 65 -7.31 -9.88 14.48
CA ARG A 65 -5.99 -9.42 14.95
C ARG A 65 -5.13 -8.90 13.81
N LEU A 66 -5.14 -9.57 12.64
CA LEU A 66 -4.40 -9.11 11.46
C LEU A 66 -4.96 -7.80 10.93
N TYR A 67 -6.28 -7.65 10.84
CA TYR A 67 -6.91 -6.41 10.41
C TYR A 67 -6.60 -5.24 11.35
N LEU A 68 -6.72 -5.44 12.66
CA LEU A 68 -6.39 -4.41 13.65
C LEU A 68 -4.91 -4.04 13.61
N SER A 69 -4.02 -5.02 13.43
CA SER A 69 -2.59 -4.77 13.26
C SER A 69 -2.33 -3.90 12.03
N THR A 70 -2.95 -4.24 10.90
CA THR A 70 -2.84 -3.48 9.65
C THR A 70 -3.32 -2.04 9.83
N VAL A 71 -4.52 -1.85 10.39
CA VAL A 71 -5.08 -0.52 10.65
C VAL A 71 -4.17 0.29 11.57
N LYS A 72 -3.67 -0.33 12.65
CA LYS A 72 -2.72 0.31 13.57
C LYS A 72 -1.46 0.79 12.83
N PHE A 73 -0.84 -0.07 12.02
CA PHE A 73 0.33 0.31 11.24
C PHE A 73 0.02 1.41 10.22
N THR A 74 -1.10 1.33 9.51
CA THR A 74 -1.52 2.36 8.56
C THR A 74 -1.71 3.70 9.24
N LEU A 75 -2.36 3.75 10.41
CA LEU A 75 -2.57 4.99 11.16
C LEU A 75 -1.26 5.58 11.68
N ILE A 76 -0.36 4.75 12.22
CA ILE A 76 0.95 5.21 12.68
C ILE A 76 1.76 5.78 11.52
N VAL A 77 1.82 5.07 10.40
CA VAL A 77 2.56 5.51 9.20
C VAL A 77 1.93 6.78 8.63
N LEU A 78 0.60 6.85 8.56
CA LEU A 78 -0.12 8.04 8.10
C LEU A 78 0.21 9.26 8.98
N ALA A 79 0.13 9.11 10.30
CA ALA A 79 0.42 10.20 11.23
C ALA A 79 1.88 10.67 11.09
N LEU A 80 2.83 9.75 11.10
CA LEU A 80 4.26 10.08 10.97
C LEU A 80 4.57 10.74 9.64
N THR A 81 4.10 10.18 8.52
CA THR A 81 4.35 10.74 7.19
C THR A 81 3.65 12.08 6.98
N PHE A 82 2.46 12.26 7.54
CA PHE A 82 1.76 13.54 7.52
C PHE A 82 2.53 14.62 8.28
N VAL A 83 2.95 14.34 9.53
CA VAL A 83 3.70 15.30 10.34
C VAL A 83 5.04 15.63 9.68
N ILE A 84 5.84 14.63 9.35
CA ILE A 84 7.17 14.84 8.75
C ILE A 84 7.05 15.52 7.39
N GLY A 85 6.14 15.05 6.53
CA GLY A 85 5.92 15.61 5.20
C GLY A 85 5.45 17.06 5.25
N PHE A 86 4.55 17.39 6.17
CA PHE A 86 4.08 18.76 6.37
C PHE A 86 5.22 19.68 6.81
N TRP A 87 6.01 19.29 7.81
CA TRP A 87 7.12 20.11 8.31
C TRP A 87 8.21 20.32 7.24
N VAL A 88 8.54 19.27 6.47
CA VAL A 88 9.50 19.38 5.37
C VAL A 88 8.98 20.32 4.28
N ALA A 89 7.71 20.17 3.87
CA ALA A 89 7.11 21.05 2.86
C ALA A 89 7.03 22.51 3.33
N TYR A 90 6.65 22.73 4.59
CA TYR A 90 6.62 24.05 5.21
C TYR A 90 8.01 24.70 5.21
N PHE A 91 9.05 23.98 5.66
CA PHE A 91 10.41 24.50 5.66
C PHE A 91 10.89 24.85 4.24
N LEU A 92 10.62 23.97 3.27
CA LEU A 92 11.05 24.13 1.89
C LEU A 92 10.41 25.36 1.22
N VAL A 93 9.13 25.64 1.51
CA VAL A 93 8.41 26.78 0.94
C VAL A 93 8.76 28.10 1.65
N PHE A 94 8.83 28.10 2.98
CA PHE A 94 8.91 29.36 3.74
C PHE A 94 10.33 29.79 4.12
N HIS A 95 11.28 28.85 4.25
CA HIS A 95 12.63 29.16 4.74
C HIS A 95 13.72 29.08 3.67
N VAL A 96 13.52 28.30 2.61
CA VAL A 96 14.52 28.14 1.55
C VAL A 96 14.30 29.18 0.44
N ARG A 97 15.08 30.26 0.48
CA ARG A 97 15.04 31.33 -0.53
C ARG A 97 15.82 31.00 -1.81
N ASN A 98 16.77 30.07 -1.74
CA ASN A 98 17.60 29.69 -2.88
C ASN A 98 16.94 28.59 -3.72
N LEU A 99 16.57 28.91 -4.96
CA LEU A 99 15.88 28.00 -5.88
C LEU A 99 16.62 26.66 -6.08
N ILE A 100 17.95 26.71 -6.22
CA ILE A 100 18.78 25.51 -6.43
C ILE A 100 18.70 24.57 -5.21
N THR A 101 18.73 25.13 -4.00
CA THR A 101 18.64 24.37 -2.76
C THR A 101 17.23 23.77 -2.59
N SER A 102 16.17 24.52 -2.91
CA SER A 102 14.79 24.04 -2.87
C SER A 102 14.57 22.88 -3.84
N ILE A 103 15.07 22.98 -5.08
CA ILE A 103 15.00 21.91 -6.08
C ILE A 103 15.78 20.68 -5.63
N GLY A 104 16.98 20.86 -5.07
CA GLY A 104 17.80 19.77 -4.56
C GLY A 104 17.12 18.99 -3.43
N LEU A 105 16.57 19.69 -2.43
CA LEU A 105 15.82 19.08 -1.32
C LEU A 105 14.57 18.35 -1.83
N PHE A 106 13.82 18.96 -2.75
CA PHE A 106 12.64 18.34 -3.36
C PHE A 106 12.98 17.04 -4.12
N LEU A 107 14.08 17.06 -4.89
CA LEU A 107 14.58 15.87 -5.59
C LEU A 107 14.91 14.75 -4.61
N VAL A 108 15.66 15.04 -3.54
CA VAL A 108 16.01 14.04 -2.50
C VAL A 108 14.75 13.42 -1.89
N CYS A 109 13.72 14.21 -1.59
CA CYS A 109 12.44 13.69 -1.10
C CYS A 109 11.69 12.82 -2.12
N THR A 110 11.90 13.04 -3.42
CA THR A 110 11.22 12.31 -4.49
C THR A 110 11.99 11.05 -4.91
N VAL A 111 13.31 10.96 -4.72
CA VAL A 111 14.12 9.76 -5.02
C VAL A 111 13.49 8.43 -4.55
N PRO A 112 12.99 8.29 -3.30
CA PRO A 112 12.39 7.04 -2.85
C PRO A 112 11.10 6.66 -3.60
N PHE A 113 10.41 7.62 -4.23
CA PHE A 113 9.26 7.35 -5.09
C PHE A 113 9.65 6.67 -6.41
N TRP A 114 10.83 6.99 -6.95
CA TRP A 114 11.37 6.36 -8.16
C TRP A 114 11.99 4.99 -7.91
N THR A 115 12.18 4.61 -6.65
CA THR A 115 12.78 3.34 -6.27
C THR A 115 11.72 2.24 -6.19
N SER A 116 12.02 1.05 -6.74
CA SER A 116 11.12 -0.11 -6.66
C SER A 116 10.79 -0.47 -5.20
N ASN A 117 9.52 -0.77 -4.94
CA ASN A 117 9.05 -1.20 -3.61
C ASN A 117 9.81 -2.44 -3.09
N ILE A 118 10.22 -3.35 -3.99
CA ILE A 118 11.00 -4.53 -3.61
C ILE A 118 12.38 -4.11 -3.08
N ILE A 119 13.06 -3.19 -3.78
CA ILE A 119 14.37 -2.70 -3.36
C ILE A 119 14.28 -2.04 -1.99
N ARG A 120 13.25 -1.20 -1.78
CA ARG A 120 13.00 -0.55 -0.48
C ARG A 120 12.73 -1.54 0.64
N MET A 121 12.12 -2.69 0.33
CA MET A 121 11.86 -3.75 1.32
C MET A 121 13.14 -4.52 1.66
N ILE A 122 13.96 -4.89 0.67
CA ILE A 122 15.18 -5.68 0.89
C ILE A 122 16.37 -4.84 1.38
N SER A 123 16.41 -3.54 1.08
CA SER A 123 17.51 -2.64 1.46
C SER A 123 17.66 -2.46 2.97
N TRP A 124 16.62 -2.76 3.74
CA TRP A 124 16.69 -2.77 5.20
C TRP A 124 17.44 -3.98 5.75
N ARG A 125 17.52 -5.08 5.00
CA ARG A 125 18.12 -6.33 5.49
C ARG A 125 19.61 -6.20 5.84
N PRO A 126 20.47 -5.53 5.05
CA PRO A 126 21.86 -5.32 5.45
C PRO A 126 22.03 -4.37 6.66
N ILE A 127 21.03 -3.54 6.96
CA ILE A 127 21.09 -2.57 8.05
C ILE A 127 20.57 -3.21 9.36
N LEU A 128 19.41 -3.85 9.29
CA LEU A 128 18.67 -4.41 10.41
C LEU A 128 18.78 -5.94 10.52
N GLY A 129 19.57 -6.57 9.66
CA GLY A 129 19.82 -8.01 9.71
C GLY A 129 20.64 -8.40 10.94
N LYS A 130 20.71 -9.71 11.21
CA LYS A 130 21.47 -10.25 12.35
C LYS A 130 22.94 -9.84 12.34
N GLU A 131 23.56 -9.91 11.16
CA GLU A 131 24.92 -9.43 10.85
C GLU A 131 24.88 -8.04 10.18
N GLY A 132 23.88 -7.24 10.55
CA GLY A 132 23.65 -5.92 9.95
C GLY A 132 24.39 -4.82 10.70
N LEU A 133 24.58 -3.68 10.02
CA LEU A 133 25.31 -2.52 10.56
C LEU A 133 24.86 -2.09 11.96
N VAL A 134 23.56 -2.22 12.26
CA VAL A 134 22.99 -1.84 13.56
C VAL A 134 23.41 -2.81 14.66
N ASN A 135 23.37 -4.12 14.41
CA ASN A 135 23.81 -5.12 15.39
C ASN A 135 25.32 -5.03 15.62
N ASP A 136 26.11 -4.84 14.56
CA ASP A 136 27.56 -4.67 14.67
C ASP A 136 27.93 -3.43 15.51
N ALA A 137 27.23 -2.30 15.30
CA ALA A 137 27.42 -1.09 16.10
C ALA A 137 26.99 -1.29 17.57
N LEU A 138 25.91 -2.00 17.82
CA LEU A 138 25.40 -2.30 19.18
C LEU A 138 26.30 -3.27 19.96
N LEU A 139 26.85 -4.28 19.28
CA LEU A 139 27.84 -5.21 19.84
C LEU A 139 29.18 -4.50 20.07
N GLY A 140 29.62 -3.66 19.12
CA GLY A 140 30.86 -2.89 19.23
C GLY A 140 30.85 -1.84 20.34
N THR A 141 29.67 -1.32 20.71
CA THR A 141 29.49 -0.41 21.86
C THR A 141 29.33 -1.14 23.20
N GLY A 142 29.26 -2.48 23.19
CA GLY A 142 29.13 -3.30 24.40
C GLY A 142 27.76 -3.21 25.09
N VAL A 143 26.77 -2.55 24.45
CA VAL A 143 25.42 -2.36 25.00
C VAL A 143 24.63 -3.67 25.00
N VAL A 144 24.98 -4.60 24.12
CA VAL A 144 24.28 -5.89 23.95
C VAL A 144 25.33 -7.00 23.80
N GLY A 145 25.08 -8.18 24.38
CA GLY A 145 25.99 -9.34 24.30
C GLY A 145 25.69 -10.30 23.15
N HIS A 146 24.60 -10.06 22.41
CA HIS A 146 24.14 -10.88 21.29
C HIS A 146 23.27 -10.03 20.35
N PRO A 147 23.18 -10.39 19.05
CA PRO A 147 22.34 -9.68 18.09
C PRO A 147 20.89 -9.63 18.56
N VAL A 148 20.27 -8.45 18.45
CA VAL A 148 18.91 -8.18 18.95
C VAL A 148 17.83 -8.43 17.90
N THR A 149 18.24 -8.84 16.69
CA THR A 149 17.37 -9.03 15.50
C THR A 149 17.56 -10.43 14.91
#